data_AF-A0A1H5B0W3-F1
#
_entry.id   AF-A0A1H5B0W3-F1
#
_cell.length_a   1.000
_cell.length_b   1.000
_cell.length_c   1.000
_cell.angle_alpha   90.00
_cell.angle_beta   90.00
_cell.angle_gamma   90.00
#
_symmetry.space_group_name_H-M   'P 1'
#
loop_
_entity.id
_entity.type
_entity.pdbx_description
1 polymer ?
#
loop_
_entity_poly.entity_id
_entity_poly.type
_entity_poly.pdbx_seq_one_letter_code
_entity_poly.pdbx_strand_id
1 'polypeptide(L)' 'MATNIGAIIPTRTAAEWRQLNPMLVKGQLVHESDTLAFKVGTGNDRYNDLGYSGLVQN' A
#
# COMPACT_ATOMS: atom_id res chain seq x y z
N MET A 1 -16.87 3.57 -19.67
CA MET A 1 -16.49 3.53 -18.24
C MET A 1 -15.50 2.38 -18.08
N ALA A 2 -14.25 2.64 -17.74
CA ALA A 2 -13.21 1.61 -17.75
C ALA A 2 -13.42 0.65 -16.57
N THR A 3 -13.98 -0.52 -16.88
CA THR A 3 -14.01 -1.68 -15.98
C THR A 3 -12.62 -2.30 -15.99
N ASN A 4 -11.76 -1.88 -15.07
CA ASN A 4 -10.44 -2.48 -14.91
C ASN A 4 -10.59 -3.86 -14.24
N ILE A 5 -10.56 -4.89 -15.07
CA ILE A 5 -10.50 -6.31 -14.68
C ILE A 5 -9.04 -6.64 -14.39
N GLY A 6 -8.74 -6.79 -13.11
CA GLY A 6 -7.39 -6.96 -12.56
C GLY A 6 -7.30 -6.03 -11.36
N ALA A 7 -7.18 -6.59 -10.15
CA ALA A 7 -7.12 -5.79 -8.94
C ALA A 7 -6.04 -4.71 -9.10
N ILE A 8 -6.46 -3.45 -9.33
CA ILE A 8 -5.53 -2.34 -9.46
C ILE A 8 -4.95 -2.15 -8.07
N ILE A 9 -3.75 -2.69 -7.83
CA ILE A 9 -3.04 -2.44 -6.59
C ILE A 9 -2.74 -0.94 -6.59
N PRO A 10 -3.27 -0.17 -5.61
CA PRO A 10 -2.99 1.24 -5.52
C PRO A 10 -1.47 1.41 -5.46
N THR A 11 -0.94 2.12 -6.45
CA THR A 11 0.50 2.29 -6.66
C THR A 11 0.81 3.78 -6.63
N ARG A 12 1.63 4.20 -5.67
CA ARG A 12 2.12 5.59 -5.50
C ARG A 12 3.52 5.55 -4.90
N THR A 13 4.19 6.68 -4.81
CA THR A 13 5.46 6.74 -4.06
C THR A 13 5.24 6.61 -2.55
N ALA A 14 6.27 6.20 -1.82
CA ALA A 14 6.30 6.15 -0.36
C ALA A 14 5.93 7.50 0.24
N ALA A 15 6.46 8.61 -0.30
CA ALA A 15 6.16 9.95 0.16
C ALA A 15 4.68 10.31 -0.01
N GLU A 16 4.09 10.02 -1.17
CA GLU A 16 2.67 10.26 -1.43
C GLU A 16 1.78 9.41 -0.53
N TRP A 17 2.11 8.14 -0.32
CA TRP A 17 1.37 7.29 0.61
C TRP A 17 1.44 7.80 2.04
N ARG A 18 2.62 8.27 2.46
CA ARG A 18 2.81 8.83 3.80
C ARG A 18 2.06 10.15 4.00
N GLN A 19 1.94 10.95 2.94
CA GLN A 19 1.18 12.19 2.95
C GLN A 19 -0.33 11.94 2.96
N LEU A 20 -0.83 11.00 2.15
CA LEU A 20 -2.24 10.63 2.11
C LEU A 20 -2.66 9.92 3.41
N ASN A 21 -1.76 9.13 3.98
CA ASN A 21 -1.94 8.32 5.19
C ASN A 21 -3.34 7.67 5.34
N PRO A 22 -3.87 6.99 4.31
CA PRO A 22 -5.20 6.42 4.40
C PRO A 22 -5.22 5.23 5.35
N MET A 23 -6.40 4.99 5.93
CA MET A 23 -6.66 3.74 6.64
C MET A 23 -6.88 2.64 5.59
N LEU A 24 -6.03 1.61 5.60
CA LEU A 24 -6.11 0.51 4.65
C LEU A 24 -7.02 -0.57 5.20
N VAL A 25 -7.99 -1.01 4.39
CA VAL A 25 -8.89 -2.09 4.82
C VAL A 25 -8.12 -3.39 4.99
N LYS A 26 -8.64 -4.29 5.85
CA LYS A 26 -7.97 -5.56 6.14
C LYS A 26 -7.74 -6.37 4.86
N GLY A 27 -6.48 -6.72 4.58
CA GLY A 27 -6.08 -7.47 3.39
C GLY A 27 -5.90 -6.63 2.12
N GLN A 28 -6.08 -5.30 2.19
CA GLN A 28 -5.76 -4.41 1.08
C GLN A 28 -4.24 -4.30 0.92
N LEU A 29 -3.73 -4.76 -0.22
CA LEU A 29 -2.36 -4.54 -0.64
C LEU A 29 -2.21 -3.15 -1.26
N VAL A 30 -1.13 -2.47 -0.92
CA VAL A 30 -0.67 -1.26 -1.61
C VAL A 30 0.81 -1.39 -1.95
N HIS A 31 1.20 -0.70 -3.01
CA HIS A 31 2.54 -0.76 -3.58
C HIS A 31 3.18 0.63 -3.59
N GLU A 32 4.44 0.68 -3.16
CA GLU A 32 5.33 1.82 -3.28
C GLU A 32 6.16 1.71 -4.56
N SER A 33 5.94 2.59 -5.55
CA SER A 33 6.66 2.52 -6.83
C SER A 33 8.16 2.77 -6.74
N ASP A 34 8.60 3.55 -5.75
CA ASP A 34 9.98 4.01 -5.60
C ASP A 34 10.85 3.01 -4.81
N THR A 35 10.30 2.39 -3.78
CA THR A 35 11.00 1.40 -2.94
C THR A 35 10.72 -0.04 -3.35
N LEU A 36 9.75 -0.26 -4.25
CA LEU A 36 9.20 -1.58 -4.59
C LEU A 36 8.66 -2.33 -3.36
N ALA A 37 8.38 -1.61 -2.27
CA ALA A 37 7.86 -2.19 -1.04
C ALA A 37 6.34 -2.28 -1.09
N PHE A 38 5.80 -3.24 -0.33
CA PHE A 38 4.38 -3.43 -0.19
C PHE A 38 3.97 -3.26 1.27
N LYS A 39 2.75 -2.77 1.48
CA LYS A 39 2.09 -2.81 2.78
C LYS A 39 0.74 -3.47 2.65
N VAL A 40 0.33 -4.17 3.70
CA VAL A 40 -0.98 -4.80 3.81
C VAL A 40 -1.77 -4.09 4.90
N GLY A 41 -2.97 -3.64 4.58
CA GLY A 41 -3.89 -3.08 5.55
C GLY A 41 -4.33 -4.11 6.59
N THR A 42 -4.35 -3.69 7.85
CA THR A 42 -4.93 -4.45 8.96
C THR A 42 -6.42 -4.17 9.15
N GLY A 43 -6.93 -3.08 8.57
CA GLY A 43 -8.29 -2.58 8.74
C GLY A 43 -8.47 -1.64 9.94
N ASN A 44 -7.44 -1.46 10.75
CA ASN A 44 -7.47 -0.63 11.95
C ASN A 44 -6.37 0.45 11.94
N ASP A 45 -5.27 0.16 11.25
CA ASP A 45 -4.09 1.04 11.22
C ASP A 45 -4.00 1.82 9.91
N ARG A 46 -3.40 3.00 9.98
CA ARG A 46 -3.14 3.85 8.81
C ARG A 46 -1.83 3.46 8.15
N TYR A 47 -1.66 3.83 6.87
CA TYR A 47 -0.45 3.55 6.09
C TYR A 47 0.88 3.76 6.82
N ASN A 48 1.01 4.86 7.57
CA ASN A 48 2.24 5.21 8.28
C ASN A 48 2.57 4.30 9.45
N ASP A 49 1.54 3.69 10.04
CA ASP A 49 1.67 2.80 11.20
C ASP A 49 1.88 1.33 10.76
N LEU A 50 1.46 1.01 9.54
CA LEU A 50 1.63 -0.32 8.97
C LEU A 50 3.09 -0.65 8.70
N GLY A 51 3.49 -1.85 9.12
CA GLY A 51 4.79 -2.44 8.77
C GLY A 51 4.86 -2.81 7.28
N TYR A 52 6.08 -2.82 6.74
CA TYR A 52 6.33 -3.34 5.40
C TYR A 52 6.09 -4.85 5.36
N SER A 53 5.34 -5.29 4.34
CA SER A 53 5.05 -6.70 4.07
C SER A 53 5.92 -7.16 2.91
N GLY A 54 6.84 -8.08 3.17
CA GLY A 54 7.74 -8.63 2.16
C GLY A 54 9.15 -8.86 2.70
N LEU A 55 10.02 -9.33 1.82
CA LEU A 55 11.45 -9.49 2.10
C LEU A 55 12.11 -8.12 2.02
N VAL A 56 12.48 -7.53 3.16
CA VAL A 56 13.55 -6.53 3.19
C VAL A 56 14.80 -7.27 2.73
N GLN A 57 15.26 -7.02 1.49
CA GLN A 57 16.59 -7.46 1.10
C GLN A 57 17.58 -6.69 1.97
N ASN A 58 18.15 -7.41 2.93
CA ASN A 58 19.21 -6.95 3.83
C ASN A 58 20.50 -6.69 3.05
#